data_AF-A0A3M9XY06-F1
#
_entry.id   AF-A0A3M9XY06-F1
#
_cell.length_a   1.000
_cell.length_b   1.000
_cell.length_c   1.000
_cell.angle_alpha   90.00
_cell.angle_beta   90.00
_cell.angle_gamma   90.00
#
_symmetry.space_group_name_H-M   'P 1'
#
loop_
_entity.id
_entity.type
_entity.pdbx_description
1 polymer ?
#
loop_
_entity_poly.entity_id
_entity_poly.type
_entity_poly.pdbx_seq_one_letter_code
_entity_poly.pdbx_strand_id
1 'polypeptide(L)'
;MMRQLLFQASRQRTLVISVGTAFVLISLLLVSHSHGPLIVDRVYTRVYSEYSSPLPAVEDFSQLVSALWKPYRHPLDSLNYTTDSGKYYEIANGSQLWQKPLGKDVLILDVDTRVDNKARALGPAIFNKENMTPRAAGMLNHYIYAQIHGYDYKFVKAPIYPDRHQTWVKVPMIREELKTHKFVVFLDADAIFVQPQLPIEFLLGLWNITDGTLVAMAEDPNSPVNRDEKGWVLWNTGFVVAQQSQRTQEMFKVWDECPTGERFPGCEKWAKEWAHEQAAFGNYIRYAYNTTDDLRVIPCGDGNGAAYLGDKKCLGAFVSHFWGHKGVTVEYLHKMVAQGLMRNTKDNHHDAVFNAFVHPLQGNMDKQLKDILADLSDTET
;
A
#
# COMPACT_ATOMS: atom_id res chain seq x y z
N MET A 1 63.79 -19.68 -38.52
CA MET A 1 64.05 -19.12 -37.17
C MET A 1 63.33 -17.79 -36.92
N MET A 2 63.29 -16.85 -37.87
CA MET A 2 62.74 -15.49 -37.66
C MET A 2 61.19 -15.40 -37.50
N ARG A 3 60.42 -16.35 -38.07
CA ARG A 3 58.95 -16.40 -37.91
C ARG A 3 58.48 -16.89 -36.53
N GLN A 4 59.27 -17.71 -35.83
CA GLN A 4 58.91 -18.19 -34.48
C GLN A 4 59.10 -17.12 -33.40
N LEU A 5 60.12 -16.27 -33.53
CA LEU A 5 60.40 -15.17 -32.60
C LEU A 5 59.33 -14.07 -32.66
N LEU A 6 58.81 -13.76 -33.85
CA LEU A 6 57.73 -12.76 -34.01
C LEU A 6 56.38 -13.26 -33.45
N PHE A 7 56.11 -14.57 -33.54
CA PHE A 7 54.88 -15.16 -32.99
C PHE A 7 54.92 -15.27 -31.45
N GLN A 8 56.10 -15.52 -30.86
CA GLN A 8 56.28 -15.48 -29.40
C GLN A 8 56.19 -14.04 -28.85
N ALA A 9 56.74 -13.05 -29.55
CA ALA A 9 56.67 -11.65 -29.12
C ALA A 9 55.23 -11.09 -29.19
N SER A 10 54.41 -11.49 -30.17
CA SER A 10 53.00 -11.08 -30.22
C SER A 10 52.16 -11.76 -29.14
N ARG A 11 52.36 -13.07 -28.88
CA ARG A 11 51.69 -13.79 -27.78
C ARG A 11 52.02 -13.23 -26.42
N GLN A 12 53.28 -12.87 -26.16
CA GLN A 12 53.68 -12.22 -24.90
C GLN A 12 53.05 -10.83 -24.75
N ARG A 13 52.98 -10.02 -25.81
CA ARG A 13 52.30 -8.71 -25.75
C ARG A 13 50.80 -8.85 -25.49
N THR A 14 50.12 -9.80 -26.15
CA THR A 14 48.69 -10.03 -25.93
C THR A 14 48.40 -10.57 -24.52
N LEU A 15 49.28 -11.43 -23.99
CA LEU A 15 49.15 -11.97 -22.62
C LEU A 15 49.40 -10.88 -21.55
N VAL A 16 50.38 -10.00 -21.76
CA VAL A 16 50.66 -8.90 -20.82
C VAL A 16 49.53 -7.87 -20.82
N ILE A 17 48.94 -7.57 -22.00
CA ILE A 17 47.79 -6.68 -22.10
C ILE A 17 46.56 -7.31 -21.45
N SER A 18 46.30 -8.61 -21.65
CA SER A 18 45.12 -9.28 -21.05
C SER A 18 45.22 -9.49 -19.54
N VAL A 19 46.42 -9.74 -19.01
CA VAL A 19 46.65 -9.81 -17.56
C VAL A 19 46.58 -8.40 -16.94
N GLY A 20 47.09 -7.38 -17.61
CA GLY A 20 46.99 -5.99 -17.18
C GLY A 20 45.55 -5.48 -17.12
N THR A 21 44.73 -5.77 -18.14
CA THR A 21 43.31 -5.39 -18.14
C THR A 21 42.50 -6.16 -17.11
N ALA A 22 42.78 -7.46 -16.90
CA ALA A 22 42.15 -8.25 -15.84
C ALA A 22 42.49 -7.68 -14.45
N PHE A 23 43.75 -7.30 -14.21
CA PHE A 23 44.15 -6.68 -12.94
C PHE A 23 43.47 -5.34 -12.70
N VAL A 24 43.33 -4.49 -13.73
CA VAL A 24 42.62 -3.21 -13.62
C VAL A 24 41.13 -3.43 -13.36
N LEU A 25 40.49 -4.38 -14.03
CA LEU A 25 39.08 -4.71 -13.82
C LEU A 25 38.82 -5.29 -12.42
N ILE A 26 39.69 -6.20 -11.96
CA ILE A 26 39.63 -6.76 -10.60
C ILE A 26 39.88 -5.67 -9.56
N SER A 27 40.83 -4.76 -9.81
CA SER A 27 41.10 -3.63 -8.92
C SER A 27 39.91 -2.66 -8.86
N LEU A 28 39.27 -2.37 -10.00
CA LEU A 28 38.05 -1.54 -10.05
C LEU A 28 36.85 -2.22 -9.38
N LEU A 29 36.73 -3.55 -9.50
CA LEU A 29 35.70 -4.35 -8.81
C LEU A 29 35.94 -4.43 -7.30
N LEU A 30 37.20 -4.54 -6.87
CA LEU A 30 37.58 -4.51 -5.45
C LEU A 30 37.41 -3.11 -4.87
N VAL A 31 37.71 -2.05 -5.63
CA VAL A 31 37.46 -0.65 -5.24
C VAL A 31 35.96 -0.36 -5.17
N SER A 32 35.15 -0.89 -6.09
CA SER A 32 33.69 -0.73 -6.02
C SER A 32 33.04 -1.53 -4.87
N HIS A 33 33.54 -2.73 -4.57
CA HIS A 33 33.11 -3.52 -3.41
C HIS A 33 33.59 -2.96 -2.06
N SER A 34 34.80 -2.40 -2.00
CA SER A 34 35.36 -1.84 -0.75
C SER A 34 34.88 -0.42 -0.44
N HIS A 35 34.36 0.32 -1.42
CA HIS A 35 33.77 1.64 -1.20
C HIS A 35 32.25 1.63 -1.01
N GLY A 36 31.55 0.53 -1.32
CA GLY A 36 30.13 0.37 -0.99
C GLY A 36 29.82 0.65 0.50
N PRO A 37 30.54 0.03 1.45
CA PRO A 37 30.33 0.26 2.89
C PRO A 37 30.70 1.67 3.33
N LEU A 38 31.82 2.21 2.82
CA LEU A 38 32.34 3.54 3.20
C LEU A 38 31.49 4.70 2.66
N ILE A 39 30.87 4.55 1.48
CA ILE A 39 29.95 5.55 0.93
C ILE A 39 28.64 5.54 1.72
N VAL A 40 28.12 4.36 2.06
CA VAL A 40 26.93 4.22 2.91
C VAL A 40 27.19 4.81 4.30
N ASP A 41 28.33 4.51 4.93
CA ASP A 41 28.71 5.09 6.24
C ASP A 41 28.87 6.62 6.19
N ARG A 42 29.46 7.16 5.12
CA ARG A 42 29.61 8.62 4.98
C ARG A 42 28.28 9.33 4.73
N VAL A 43 27.39 8.74 3.94
CA VAL A 43 26.04 9.24 3.72
C VAL A 43 25.22 9.13 5.01
N TYR A 44 25.31 8.01 5.72
CA TYR A 44 24.71 7.78 7.03
C TYR A 44 25.15 8.85 8.04
N THR A 45 26.46 9.05 8.20
CA THR A 45 27.02 10.03 9.14
C THR A 45 26.59 11.46 8.79
N ARG A 46 26.52 11.79 7.49
CA ARG A 46 26.10 13.12 7.03
C ARG A 46 24.61 13.38 7.27
N VAL A 47 23.73 12.43 6.92
CA VAL A 47 22.28 12.51 7.16
C VAL A 47 21.99 12.63 8.66
N TYR A 48 22.68 11.85 9.51
CA TYR A 48 22.58 11.94 10.96
C TYR A 48 23.09 13.29 11.51
N SER A 49 24.15 13.86 10.93
CA SER A 49 24.69 15.15 11.38
C SER A 49 23.83 16.37 10.97
N GLU A 50 23.05 16.25 9.89
CA GLU A 50 22.18 17.32 9.39
C GLU A 50 20.77 17.29 10.04
N TYR A 51 20.37 16.18 10.67
CA TYR A 51 19.17 16.09 11.51
C TYR A 51 19.39 16.87 12.83
N SER A 52 18.82 18.07 12.92
CA SER A 52 19.05 19.00 14.05
C SER A 52 18.29 18.62 15.33
N SER A 53 17.58 17.49 15.33
CA SER A 53 16.94 16.91 16.51
C SER A 53 17.46 15.48 16.65
N PRO A 54 17.96 15.06 17.83
CA PRO A 54 18.26 13.65 18.04
C PRO A 54 16.98 12.89 17.72
N LEU A 55 17.04 11.97 16.76
CA LEU A 55 15.96 11.02 16.53
C LEU A 55 15.58 10.44 17.89
N PRO A 56 14.29 10.34 18.23
CA PRO A 56 13.90 9.76 19.50
C PRO A 56 14.56 8.38 19.59
N ALA A 57 15.08 8.04 20.78
CA ALA A 57 15.61 6.70 21.05
C ALA A 57 14.42 5.73 20.98
N VAL A 58 14.14 5.24 19.77
CA VAL A 58 13.03 4.33 19.47
C VAL A 58 13.59 2.94 19.29
N GLU A 59 12.97 1.98 19.96
CA GLU A 59 13.41 0.59 19.93
C GLU A 59 12.82 -0.18 18.73
N ASP A 60 11.77 0.35 18.10
CA ASP A 60 10.99 -0.34 17.06
C ASP A 60 10.60 0.61 15.90
N PHE A 61 10.45 0.03 14.70
CA PHE A 61 10.08 0.71 13.46
C PHE A 61 8.71 1.39 13.54
N SER A 62 7.71 0.77 14.17
CA SER A 62 6.39 1.40 14.37
C SER A 62 6.51 2.71 15.14
N GLN A 63 7.27 2.71 16.24
CA GLN A 63 7.49 3.91 17.07
C GLN A 63 8.23 5.00 16.30
N LEU A 64 9.22 4.62 15.49
CA LEU A 64 9.93 5.56 14.63
C LEU A 64 8.98 6.24 13.64
N VAL A 65 8.20 5.45 12.89
CA VAL A 65 7.23 5.97 11.92
C VAL A 65 6.23 6.90 12.60
N SER A 66 5.65 6.48 13.72
CA SER A 66 4.72 7.32 14.47
C SER A 66 5.36 8.65 14.88
N ALA A 67 6.60 8.62 15.40
CA ALA A 67 7.31 9.81 15.85
C ALA A 67 7.66 10.77 14.70
N LEU A 68 8.06 10.26 13.54
CA LEU A 68 8.42 11.05 12.37
C LEU A 68 7.23 11.84 11.81
N TRP A 69 6.04 11.24 11.78
CA TRP A 69 4.85 11.90 11.23
C TRP A 69 4.04 12.68 12.26
N LYS A 70 4.20 12.41 13.57
CA LYS A 70 3.43 13.04 14.64
C LYS A 70 3.31 14.58 14.51
N PRO A 71 4.36 15.35 14.18
CA PRO A 71 4.26 16.81 14.03
C PRO A 71 3.44 17.27 12.82
N TYR A 72 3.23 16.39 11.83
CA TYR A 72 2.64 16.72 10.53
C TYR A 72 1.24 16.15 10.35
N ARG A 73 0.75 15.34 11.30
CA ARG A 73 -0.60 14.77 11.25
C ARG A 73 -1.63 15.87 11.19
N HIS A 74 -2.60 15.69 10.30
CA HIS A 74 -3.71 16.62 10.19
C HIS A 74 -4.53 16.62 11.50
N PRO A 75 -4.88 17.79 12.05
CA PRO A 75 -5.69 17.87 13.26
C PRO A 75 -7.06 17.23 13.07
N LEU A 76 -7.53 16.46 14.06
CA LEU A 76 -8.83 15.78 14.03
C LEU A 76 -10.02 16.73 14.14
N ASP A 77 -9.81 17.93 14.68
CA ASP A 77 -10.80 18.99 14.83
C ASP A 77 -10.85 19.93 13.60
N SER A 78 -9.97 19.73 12.62
CA SER A 78 -10.01 20.47 11.37
C SER A 78 -11.17 20.03 10.49
N LEU A 79 -11.85 21.01 9.88
CA LEU A 79 -12.99 20.78 9.01
C LEU A 79 -12.64 20.84 7.53
N ASN A 80 -11.40 21.17 7.19
CA ASN A 80 -10.99 21.32 5.81
C ASN A 80 -9.57 20.82 5.58
N TYR A 81 -9.31 20.51 4.32
CA TYR A 81 -8.01 20.06 3.88
C TYR A 81 -7.77 20.46 2.42
N THR A 82 -6.54 20.86 2.11
CA THR A 82 -6.09 21.10 0.73
C THR A 82 -5.03 20.07 0.38
N THR A 83 -5.27 19.30 -0.68
CA THR A 83 -4.33 18.28 -1.15
C THR A 83 -3.03 18.89 -1.67
N ASP A 84 -2.00 18.05 -1.83
CA ASP A 84 -0.75 18.42 -2.51
C ASP A 84 -0.97 18.98 -3.94
N SER A 85 -2.08 18.61 -4.59
CA SER A 85 -2.47 19.12 -5.91
C SER A 85 -3.23 20.46 -5.86
N GLY A 86 -3.48 21.00 -4.67
CA GLY A 86 -4.22 22.26 -4.46
C GLY A 86 -5.74 22.11 -4.45
N LYS A 87 -6.28 20.89 -4.45
CA LYS A 87 -7.73 20.68 -4.39
C LYS A 87 -8.23 20.83 -2.95
N TYR A 88 -9.21 21.69 -2.76
CA TYR A 88 -9.83 21.96 -1.47
C TYR A 88 -10.97 20.98 -1.16
N TYR A 89 -11.02 20.54 0.10
CA TYR A 89 -12.03 19.66 0.67
C TYR A 89 -12.53 20.23 1.98
N GLU A 90 -13.82 20.07 2.26
CA GLU A 90 -14.47 20.54 3.47
C GLU A 90 -15.47 19.49 3.95
N ILE A 91 -15.42 19.17 5.25
CA ILE A 91 -16.39 18.33 5.92
C ILE A 91 -17.69 19.11 6.04
N ALA A 92 -18.78 18.54 5.50
CA ALA A 92 -20.09 19.15 5.59
C ALA A 92 -20.51 19.38 7.06
N ASN A 93 -21.23 20.49 7.29
CA ASN A 93 -21.74 20.79 8.62
C ASN A 93 -22.67 19.66 9.11
N GLY A 94 -22.44 19.15 10.32
CA GLY A 94 -23.15 18.00 10.88
C GLY A 94 -22.50 16.63 10.63
N SER A 95 -21.47 16.52 9.79
CA SER A 95 -20.74 15.27 9.52
C SER A 95 -19.50 15.06 10.41
N GLN A 96 -19.38 15.83 11.49
CA GLN A 96 -18.20 15.91 12.37
C GLN A 96 -18.20 14.84 13.46
N LEU A 97 -18.50 13.60 13.09
CA LEU A 97 -18.78 12.52 14.05
C LEU A 97 -17.50 11.92 14.66
N TRP A 98 -16.36 12.04 13.96
CA TRP A 98 -15.13 11.29 14.25
C TRP A 98 -13.98 12.17 14.76
N GLN A 99 -14.25 13.15 15.63
CA GLN A 99 -13.23 14.11 16.08
C GLN A 99 -12.33 13.60 17.22
N LYS A 100 -12.50 12.34 17.64
CA LYS A 100 -11.66 11.69 18.67
C LYS A 100 -10.79 10.63 18.00
N PRO A 101 -9.53 10.44 18.45
CA PRO A 101 -8.70 9.37 17.93
C PRO A 101 -9.37 8.01 18.13
N LEU A 102 -9.55 7.27 17.04
CA LEU A 102 -10.05 5.90 17.07
C LEU A 102 -8.93 4.92 17.42
N GLY A 103 -7.70 5.19 16.97
CA GLY A 103 -6.54 4.34 17.25
C GLY A 103 -6.83 2.88 16.92
N LYS A 104 -6.66 1.98 17.91
CA LYS A 104 -6.87 0.54 17.74
C LYS A 104 -8.30 0.09 17.47
N ASP A 105 -9.28 0.99 17.55
CA ASP A 105 -10.63 0.69 17.07
C ASP A 105 -10.69 0.59 15.53
N VAL A 106 -9.66 1.08 14.82
CA VAL A 106 -9.47 0.94 13.38
C VAL A 106 -8.44 -0.14 13.10
N LEU A 107 -8.80 -1.06 12.20
CA LEU A 107 -7.89 -2.00 11.57
C LEU A 107 -7.65 -1.63 10.12
N ILE A 108 -6.38 -1.46 9.72
CA ILE A 108 -5.97 -1.52 8.32
C ILE A 108 -5.67 -2.98 7.96
N LEU A 109 -6.39 -3.50 6.97
CA LEU A 109 -6.40 -4.92 6.63
C LEU A 109 -5.91 -5.16 5.20
N ASP A 110 -4.85 -5.95 5.08
CA ASP A 110 -4.41 -6.58 3.83
C ASP A 110 -4.80 -8.06 3.85
N VAL A 111 -5.33 -8.56 2.74
CA VAL A 111 -5.70 -9.97 2.59
C VAL A 111 -5.17 -10.49 1.26
N ASP A 112 -4.37 -11.54 1.30
CA ASP A 112 -3.89 -12.21 0.09
C ASP A 112 -3.86 -13.73 0.26
N THR A 113 -4.03 -14.45 -0.84
CA THR A 113 -3.87 -15.91 -0.92
C THR A 113 -2.45 -16.31 -1.28
N ARG A 114 -1.70 -15.41 -1.90
CA ARG A 114 -0.33 -15.58 -2.39
C ARG A 114 0.61 -15.05 -1.32
N VAL A 115 1.28 -15.96 -0.63
CA VAL A 115 2.44 -15.64 0.20
C VAL A 115 3.48 -16.69 -0.15
N ASP A 116 4.56 -16.27 -0.81
CA ASP A 116 5.69 -17.14 -1.05
C ASP A 116 6.45 -17.38 0.26
N ASN A 117 6.64 -18.66 0.60
CA ASN A 117 7.43 -19.05 1.77
C ASN A 117 8.95 -18.87 1.51
N LYS A 118 9.34 -18.50 0.29
CA LYS A 118 10.71 -18.10 -0.06
C LYS A 118 10.89 -16.62 0.19
N ALA A 119 10.63 -16.17 1.42
CA ALA A 119 11.19 -14.94 1.92
C ALA A 119 12.68 -14.96 1.58
N ARG A 120 13.09 -14.25 0.52
CA ARG A 120 14.50 -14.00 0.30
C ARG A 120 14.92 -13.33 1.60
N ALA A 121 16.00 -13.81 2.22
CA ALA A 121 16.63 -13.11 3.32
C ALA A 121 17.15 -11.79 2.75
N LEU A 122 16.24 -10.83 2.60
CA LEU A 122 16.48 -9.57 1.95
C LEU A 122 17.14 -8.72 3.02
N GLY A 123 18.47 -8.64 2.90
CA GLY A 123 19.28 -7.78 3.73
C GLY A 123 18.97 -6.30 3.50
N PRO A 124 19.91 -5.39 3.79
CA PRO A 124 19.74 -3.93 3.74
C PRO A 124 19.05 -3.32 2.50
N ALA A 125 19.04 -4.05 1.37
CA ALA A 125 18.57 -3.58 0.06
C ALA A 125 17.07 -3.80 -0.22
N ILE A 126 16.29 -4.23 0.77
CA ILE A 126 14.85 -4.53 0.62
C ILE A 126 14.01 -3.28 0.26
N PHE A 127 14.56 -2.12 0.58
CA PHE A 127 14.00 -0.79 0.33
C PHE A 127 14.59 -0.12 -0.92
N ASN A 128 15.42 -0.84 -1.68
CA ASN A 128 15.82 -0.40 -3.01
C ASN A 128 14.62 -0.56 -3.95
N LYS A 129 14.29 0.51 -4.69
CA LYS A 129 13.24 0.55 -5.72
C LYS A 129 13.33 -0.64 -6.69
N GLU A 130 14.55 -1.09 -7.01
CA GLU A 130 14.80 -2.20 -7.95
C GLU A 130 14.40 -3.58 -7.40
N ASN A 131 14.33 -3.75 -6.07
CA ASN A 131 14.05 -5.02 -5.41
C ASN A 131 12.63 -5.09 -4.81
N MET A 132 11.90 -3.97 -4.78
CA MET A 132 10.57 -3.87 -4.20
C MET A 132 9.51 -4.32 -5.21
N THR A 133 8.67 -5.29 -4.82
CA THR A 133 7.51 -5.66 -5.65
C THR A 133 6.40 -4.62 -5.48
N PRO A 134 5.57 -4.38 -6.52
CA PRO A 134 4.43 -3.47 -6.41
C PRO A 134 3.48 -3.77 -5.25
N ARG A 135 3.26 -5.05 -4.99
CA ARG A 135 2.38 -5.54 -3.93
C ARG A 135 2.94 -5.26 -2.55
N ALA A 136 4.19 -5.66 -2.30
CA ALA A 136 4.84 -5.37 -1.03
C ALA A 136 4.91 -3.85 -0.78
N ALA A 137 5.08 -3.06 -1.84
CA ALA A 137 5.04 -1.60 -1.72
C ALA A 137 3.67 -1.06 -1.26
N GLY A 138 2.57 -1.60 -1.79
CA GLY A 138 1.22 -1.23 -1.35
C GLY A 138 0.94 -1.66 0.09
N MET A 139 1.22 -2.91 0.44
CA MET A 139 1.04 -3.42 1.80
C MET A 139 1.91 -2.66 2.82
N LEU A 140 3.14 -2.30 2.46
CA LEU A 140 3.98 -1.46 3.31
C LEU A 140 3.46 -0.02 3.41
N ASN A 141 2.85 0.52 2.36
CA ASN A 141 2.14 1.80 2.43
C ASN A 141 0.99 1.74 3.46
N HIS A 142 0.20 0.67 3.45
CA HIS A 142 -0.89 0.44 4.41
C HIS A 142 -0.37 0.31 5.84
N TYR A 143 0.68 -0.50 6.04
CA TYR A 143 1.32 -0.68 7.33
C TYR A 143 1.82 0.66 7.89
N ILE A 144 2.57 1.44 7.11
CA ILE A 144 3.09 2.74 7.53
C ILE A 144 1.95 3.69 7.87
N TYR A 145 0.90 3.74 7.04
CA TYR A 145 -0.29 4.55 7.32
C TYR A 145 -0.92 4.20 8.67
N ALA A 146 -1.07 2.91 8.98
CA ALA A 146 -1.55 2.47 10.29
C ALA A 146 -0.66 2.96 11.44
N GLN A 147 0.67 2.84 11.30
CA GLN A 147 1.62 3.25 12.34
C GLN A 147 1.63 4.77 12.58
N ILE A 148 1.44 5.58 11.53
CA ILE A 148 1.35 7.04 11.65
C ILE A 148 0.20 7.44 12.59
N HIS A 149 -0.95 6.78 12.46
CA HIS A 149 -2.16 7.16 13.18
C HIS A 149 -2.43 6.33 14.44
N GLY A 150 -1.66 5.27 14.67
CA GLY A 150 -1.83 4.37 15.81
C GLY A 150 -3.00 3.41 15.65
N TYR A 151 -3.34 3.06 14.41
CA TYR A 151 -4.30 2.02 14.07
C TYR A 151 -3.66 0.64 14.20
N ASP A 152 -4.47 -0.39 14.39
CA ASP A 152 -3.97 -1.75 14.23
C ASP A 152 -3.78 -2.06 12.73
N TYR A 153 -2.80 -2.90 12.43
CA TYR A 153 -2.54 -3.41 11.08
C TYR A 153 -2.54 -4.93 11.11
N LYS A 154 -3.13 -5.54 10.08
CA LYS A 154 -3.07 -6.99 9.92
C LYS A 154 -2.96 -7.36 8.46
N PHE A 155 -1.97 -8.20 8.17
CA PHE A 155 -1.91 -9.00 6.97
C PHE A 155 -2.47 -10.39 7.25
N VAL A 156 -3.45 -10.80 6.45
CA VAL A 156 -4.07 -12.12 6.52
C VAL A 156 -3.74 -12.92 5.27
N LYS A 157 -3.03 -14.04 5.48
CA LYS A 157 -2.93 -15.09 4.48
C LYS A 157 -4.24 -15.88 4.43
N ALA A 158 -5.10 -15.54 3.48
CA ALA A 158 -6.39 -16.19 3.35
C ALA A 158 -6.28 -17.61 2.75
N PRO A 159 -7.19 -18.53 3.12
CA PRO A 159 -7.29 -19.82 2.45
C PRO A 159 -7.78 -19.65 1.00
N ILE A 160 -7.49 -20.65 0.17
CA ILE A 160 -8.04 -20.73 -1.19
C ILE A 160 -9.43 -21.38 -1.12
N TYR A 161 -10.43 -20.73 -1.70
CA TYR A 161 -11.79 -21.25 -1.87
C TYR A 161 -11.95 -21.79 -3.30
N PRO A 162 -12.03 -23.12 -3.53
CA PRO A 162 -12.01 -23.69 -4.89
C PRO A 162 -13.30 -23.42 -5.70
N ASP A 163 -14.39 -23.07 -5.02
CA ASP A 163 -15.70 -22.77 -5.59
C ASP A 163 -15.80 -21.35 -6.18
N ARG A 164 -14.87 -20.44 -5.84
CA ARG A 164 -14.93 -19.02 -6.22
C ARG A 164 -13.56 -18.43 -6.55
N HIS A 165 -13.56 -17.27 -7.18
CA HIS A 165 -12.34 -16.54 -7.52
C HIS A 165 -11.63 -16.00 -6.27
N GLN A 166 -10.30 -15.87 -6.32
CA GLN A 166 -9.49 -15.48 -5.15
C GLN A 166 -9.81 -14.09 -4.60
N THR A 167 -10.41 -13.19 -5.39
CA THR A 167 -10.81 -11.85 -4.93
C THR A 167 -11.90 -11.91 -3.86
N TRP A 168 -12.67 -13.00 -3.79
CA TRP A 168 -13.71 -13.21 -2.77
C TRP A 168 -13.18 -13.29 -1.35
N VAL A 169 -11.90 -13.62 -1.13
CA VAL A 169 -11.34 -13.84 0.22
C VAL A 169 -11.48 -12.63 1.14
N LYS A 170 -11.49 -11.41 0.58
CA LYS A 170 -11.62 -10.17 1.35
C LYS A 170 -12.95 -10.10 2.12
N VAL A 171 -14.05 -10.62 1.54
CA VAL A 171 -15.40 -10.53 2.13
C VAL A 171 -15.49 -11.25 3.49
N PRO A 172 -15.19 -12.56 3.61
CA PRO A 172 -15.23 -13.24 4.90
C PRO A 172 -14.13 -12.76 5.85
N MET A 173 -12.98 -12.29 5.36
CA MET A 173 -11.91 -11.78 6.24
C MET A 173 -12.27 -10.43 6.87
N ILE A 174 -12.83 -9.48 6.10
CA ILE A 174 -13.35 -8.22 6.67
C ILE A 174 -14.40 -8.53 7.74
N ARG A 175 -15.32 -9.45 7.44
CA ARG A 175 -16.37 -9.87 8.38
C ARG A 175 -15.80 -10.43 9.69
N GLU A 176 -14.75 -11.23 9.61
CA GLU A 176 -14.08 -11.80 10.79
C GLU A 176 -13.46 -10.70 11.65
N GLU A 177 -12.72 -9.76 11.06
CA GLU A 177 -12.04 -8.70 11.80
C GLU A 177 -13.00 -7.66 12.39
N LEU A 178 -14.21 -7.50 11.81
CA LEU A 178 -15.29 -6.70 12.38
C LEU A 178 -15.83 -7.29 13.70
N LYS A 179 -15.41 -8.48 14.14
CA LYS A 179 -15.78 -8.97 15.48
C LYS A 179 -15.02 -8.26 16.60
N THR A 180 -13.84 -7.69 16.31
CA THR A 180 -12.94 -7.13 17.32
C THR A 180 -12.61 -5.65 17.11
N HIS A 181 -12.90 -5.09 15.95
CA HIS A 181 -12.61 -3.68 15.62
C HIS A 181 -13.89 -2.93 15.29
N LYS A 182 -13.93 -1.63 15.59
CA LYS A 182 -15.05 -0.74 15.22
C LYS A 182 -15.06 -0.48 13.73
N PHE A 183 -13.89 -0.31 13.13
CA PHE A 183 -13.72 -0.12 11.70
C PHE A 183 -12.69 -1.09 11.15
N VAL A 184 -12.99 -1.65 9.98
CA VAL A 184 -12.04 -2.40 9.16
C VAL A 184 -11.91 -1.67 7.83
N VAL A 185 -10.70 -1.24 7.52
CA VAL A 185 -10.34 -0.57 6.27
C VAL A 185 -9.50 -1.54 5.46
N PHE A 186 -10.12 -2.15 4.46
CA PHE A 186 -9.45 -3.07 3.55
C PHE A 186 -8.96 -2.34 2.30
N LEU A 187 -7.78 -2.72 1.84
CA LEU A 187 -7.21 -2.27 0.57
C LEU A 187 -6.68 -3.46 -0.24
N ASP A 188 -6.86 -3.44 -1.56
CA ASP A 188 -6.06 -4.27 -2.45
C ASP A 188 -4.61 -3.76 -2.45
N ALA A 189 -3.63 -4.65 -2.65
CA ALA A 189 -2.21 -4.30 -2.58
C ALA A 189 -1.72 -3.35 -3.70
N ASP A 190 -2.54 -3.10 -4.72
CA ASP A 190 -2.33 -2.08 -5.75
C ASP A 190 -3.17 -0.81 -5.53
N ALA A 191 -3.88 -0.71 -4.40
CA ALA A 191 -4.38 0.54 -3.85
C ALA A 191 -3.38 1.10 -2.82
N ILE A 192 -3.39 2.42 -2.61
CA ILE A 192 -2.49 3.09 -1.65
C ILE A 192 -3.14 4.32 -1.02
N PHE A 193 -2.69 4.68 0.18
CA PHE A 193 -2.91 5.99 0.77
C PHE A 193 -1.96 7.02 0.16
N VAL A 194 -2.52 8.08 -0.43
CA VAL A 194 -1.78 9.17 -1.09
C VAL A 194 -1.41 10.29 -0.13
N GLN A 195 -2.24 10.50 0.91
CA GLN A 195 -2.07 11.56 1.90
C GLN A 195 -1.82 10.96 3.30
N PRO A 196 -0.59 10.48 3.58
CA PRO A 196 -0.30 9.69 4.78
C PRO A 196 -0.57 10.43 6.10
N GLN A 197 -0.51 11.76 6.08
CA GLN A 197 -0.76 12.60 7.24
C GLN A 197 -2.25 12.77 7.59
N LEU A 198 -3.17 12.40 6.70
CA LEU A 198 -4.61 12.52 6.97
C LEU A 198 -5.11 11.27 7.71
N PRO A 199 -5.69 11.44 8.91
CA PRO A 199 -6.30 10.33 9.63
C PRO A 199 -7.59 9.86 8.93
N ILE A 200 -7.90 8.56 9.04
CA ILE A 200 -9.13 8.00 8.47
C ILE A 200 -10.36 8.70 9.03
N GLU A 201 -10.32 9.12 10.30
CA GLU A 201 -11.36 9.88 10.99
C GLU A 201 -11.83 11.11 10.19
N PHE A 202 -10.87 11.87 9.62
CA PHE A 202 -11.19 13.01 8.77
C PHE A 202 -11.94 12.56 7.52
N LEU A 203 -11.49 11.46 6.89
CA LEU A 203 -12.10 10.91 5.70
C LEU A 203 -13.50 10.33 5.98
N LEU A 204 -13.71 9.69 7.14
CA LEU A 204 -15.02 9.24 7.59
C LEU A 204 -16.00 10.42 7.68
N GLY A 205 -15.55 11.56 8.23
CA GLY A 205 -16.34 12.78 8.28
C GLY A 205 -16.59 13.37 6.89
N LEU A 206 -15.56 13.42 6.05
CA LEU A 206 -15.64 13.94 4.67
C LEU A 206 -16.65 13.15 3.82
N TRP A 207 -16.68 11.82 3.96
CA TRP A 207 -17.59 10.94 3.22
C TRP A 207 -18.94 10.74 3.92
N ASN A 208 -19.18 11.48 5.01
CA ASN A 208 -20.41 11.41 5.80
C ASN A 208 -20.75 9.97 6.21
N ILE A 209 -19.73 9.23 6.67
CA ILE A 209 -19.90 7.92 7.31
C ILE A 209 -20.40 8.16 8.72
N THR A 210 -21.53 7.57 9.09
CA THR A 210 -22.16 7.75 10.40
C THR A 210 -22.26 6.42 11.15
N ASP A 211 -22.73 6.45 12.40
CA ASP A 211 -22.94 5.22 13.18
C ASP A 211 -23.92 4.21 12.52
N GLY A 212 -24.77 4.67 11.59
CA GLY A 212 -25.67 3.80 10.82
C GLY A 212 -25.07 3.25 9.52
N THR A 213 -23.88 3.72 9.11
CA THR A 213 -23.22 3.25 7.90
C THR A 213 -22.62 1.87 8.10
N LEU A 214 -22.96 0.91 7.23
CA LEU A 214 -22.41 -0.45 7.26
C LEU A 214 -21.09 -0.53 6.52
N VAL A 215 -21.07 0.04 5.31
CA VAL A 215 -19.89 0.04 4.43
C VAL A 215 -19.87 1.28 3.54
N ALA A 216 -18.66 1.77 3.31
CA ALA A 216 -18.36 2.74 2.30
C ALA A 216 -17.32 2.20 1.31
N MET A 217 -17.57 2.41 0.02
CA MET A 217 -16.68 2.00 -1.07
C MET A 217 -16.66 3.07 -2.15
N ALA A 218 -15.57 3.16 -2.87
CA ALA A 218 -15.42 4.16 -3.92
C ALA A 218 -16.08 3.74 -5.22
N GLU A 219 -16.63 4.67 -5.99
CA GLU A 219 -17.14 4.36 -7.33
C GLU A 219 -15.99 3.94 -8.26
N ASP A 220 -16.28 3.03 -9.18
CA ASP A 220 -15.43 2.85 -10.35
C ASP A 220 -15.47 4.07 -11.28
N PRO A 221 -14.47 4.23 -12.16
CA PRO A 221 -14.56 5.16 -13.28
C PRO A 221 -15.84 4.90 -14.07
N ASN A 222 -16.65 5.94 -14.29
CA ASN A 222 -17.95 5.81 -14.95
C ASN A 222 -17.75 5.47 -16.44
N SER A 223 -17.81 4.19 -16.75
CA SER A 223 -17.71 3.63 -18.09
C SER A 223 -18.78 2.54 -18.28
N PRO A 224 -19.16 2.20 -19.53
CA PRO A 224 -20.15 1.14 -19.77
C PRO A 224 -19.79 -0.23 -19.18
N VAL A 225 -18.50 -0.55 -19.07
CA VAL A 225 -18.02 -1.83 -18.53
C VAL A 225 -18.06 -1.88 -16.99
N ASN A 226 -18.16 -0.72 -16.33
CA ASN A 226 -18.19 -0.61 -14.87
C ASN A 226 -19.62 -0.35 -14.37
N ARG A 227 -20.62 -0.94 -15.02
CA ARG A 227 -22.03 -0.80 -14.64
C ARG A 227 -22.62 -2.15 -14.28
N ASP A 228 -23.51 -2.12 -13.31
CA ASP A 228 -24.35 -3.26 -12.99
C ASP A 228 -25.45 -3.46 -14.06
N GLU A 229 -26.23 -4.53 -13.92
CA GLU A 229 -27.30 -4.88 -14.85
C GLU A 229 -28.44 -3.85 -14.89
N LYS A 230 -28.51 -2.95 -13.91
CA LYS A 230 -29.49 -1.85 -13.83
C LYS A 230 -28.91 -0.52 -14.33
N GLY A 231 -27.67 -0.53 -14.84
CA GLY A 231 -27.01 0.62 -15.46
C GLY A 231 -26.32 1.57 -14.47
N TRP A 232 -26.26 1.21 -13.17
CA TRP A 232 -25.59 1.98 -12.13
C TRP A 232 -24.10 1.64 -12.06
N VAL A 233 -23.27 2.64 -11.83
CA VAL A 233 -21.82 2.44 -11.70
C VAL A 233 -21.53 1.48 -10.53
N LEU A 234 -20.64 0.53 -10.76
CA LEU A 234 -20.16 -0.40 -9.74
C LEU A 234 -19.32 0.37 -8.72
N TRP A 235 -19.32 -0.13 -7.48
CA TRP A 235 -18.41 0.37 -6.46
C TRP A 235 -17.22 -0.56 -6.40
N ASN A 236 -16.02 0.00 -6.39
CA ASN A 236 -14.77 -0.71 -6.35
C ASN A 236 -14.55 -1.37 -4.99
N THR A 237 -14.25 -2.67 -4.98
CA THR A 237 -14.01 -3.45 -3.76
C THR A 237 -12.53 -3.55 -3.39
N GLY A 238 -11.66 -2.78 -4.04
CA GLY A 238 -10.25 -2.64 -3.66
C GLY A 238 -9.98 -1.58 -2.62
N PHE A 239 -11.01 -0.81 -2.22
CA PHE A 239 -10.98 0.03 -1.03
C PHE A 239 -12.33 -0.03 -0.33
N VAL A 240 -12.34 -0.64 0.85
CA VAL A 240 -13.58 -0.90 1.61
C VAL A 240 -13.41 -0.39 3.04
N VAL A 241 -14.27 0.53 3.45
CA VAL A 241 -14.39 0.96 4.85
C VAL A 241 -15.65 0.34 5.43
N ALA A 242 -15.51 -0.67 6.28
CA ALA A 242 -16.62 -1.34 6.93
C ALA A 242 -16.69 -0.97 8.41
N GLN A 243 -17.90 -0.75 8.92
CA GLN A 243 -18.13 -0.41 10.32
C GLN A 243 -18.84 -1.55 11.06
N GLN A 244 -18.43 -1.80 12.29
CA GLN A 244 -18.97 -2.84 13.12
C GLN A 244 -20.43 -2.56 13.47
N SER A 245 -21.29 -3.51 13.12
CA SER A 245 -22.64 -3.64 13.65
C SER A 245 -23.15 -5.05 13.39
N GLN A 246 -24.22 -5.47 14.07
CA GLN A 246 -24.90 -6.73 13.78
C GLN A 246 -25.41 -6.76 12.33
N ARG A 247 -25.86 -5.62 11.81
CA ARG A 247 -26.38 -5.49 10.45
C ARG A 247 -25.25 -5.58 9.41
N THR A 248 -24.06 -5.06 9.71
CA THR A 248 -22.87 -5.22 8.86
C THR A 248 -22.46 -6.69 8.80
N GLN A 249 -22.46 -7.38 9.95
CA GLN A 249 -22.17 -8.82 10.00
C GLN A 249 -23.15 -9.64 9.15
N GLU A 250 -24.43 -9.30 9.17
CA GLU A 250 -25.44 -9.91 8.29
C GLU A 250 -25.18 -9.60 6.81
N MET A 251 -24.90 -8.34 6.47
CA MET A 251 -24.62 -7.94 5.10
C MET A 251 -23.43 -8.69 4.51
N PHE A 252 -22.31 -8.76 5.22
CA PHE A 252 -21.14 -9.50 4.76
C PHE A 252 -21.39 -11.01 4.68
N LYS A 253 -22.21 -11.58 5.57
CA LYS A 253 -22.66 -12.98 5.45
C LYS A 253 -23.40 -13.19 4.13
N VAL A 254 -24.37 -12.34 3.85
CA VAL A 254 -25.20 -12.41 2.63
C VAL A 254 -24.36 -12.19 1.37
N TRP A 255 -23.35 -11.33 1.45
CA TRP A 255 -22.41 -11.13 0.37
C TRP A 255 -21.57 -12.38 0.11
N ASP A 256 -20.97 -12.96 1.15
CA ASP A 256 -20.17 -14.19 1.06
C ASP A 256 -20.99 -15.41 0.60
N GLU A 257 -22.28 -15.46 0.91
CA GLU A 257 -23.21 -16.50 0.46
C GLU A 257 -23.77 -16.25 -0.95
N CYS A 258 -23.55 -15.08 -1.56
CA CYS A 258 -24.11 -14.76 -2.88
C CYS A 258 -23.73 -15.79 -3.97
N PRO A 259 -22.49 -16.31 -4.03
CA PRO A 259 -22.11 -17.39 -4.95
C PRO A 259 -22.91 -18.70 -4.85
N THR A 260 -23.68 -18.93 -3.77
CA THR A 260 -24.51 -20.15 -3.66
C THR A 260 -25.77 -20.08 -4.52
N GLY A 261 -26.21 -18.86 -4.90
CA GLY A 261 -27.45 -18.64 -5.64
C GLY A 261 -28.74 -18.90 -4.84
N GLU A 262 -28.65 -19.31 -3.56
CA GLU A 262 -29.83 -19.68 -2.76
C GLU A 262 -30.72 -18.48 -2.42
N ARG A 263 -30.11 -17.38 -1.97
CA ARG A 263 -30.83 -16.15 -1.63
C ARG A 263 -31.11 -15.27 -2.85
N PHE A 264 -30.18 -15.25 -3.81
CA PHE A 264 -30.26 -14.44 -5.01
C PHE A 264 -29.99 -15.32 -6.24
N PRO A 265 -31.05 -15.86 -6.88
CA PRO A 265 -30.90 -16.62 -8.11
C PRO A 265 -30.16 -15.81 -9.18
N GLY A 266 -29.10 -16.37 -9.75
CA GLY A 266 -28.25 -15.71 -10.73
C GLY A 266 -27.01 -15.02 -10.13
N CYS A 267 -26.83 -15.00 -8.81
CA CYS A 267 -25.60 -14.48 -8.21
C CYS A 267 -24.44 -15.48 -8.27
N GLU A 268 -24.73 -16.77 -8.41
CA GLU A 268 -23.73 -17.84 -8.50
C GLU A 268 -22.70 -17.63 -9.62
N LYS A 269 -23.07 -16.97 -10.71
CA LYS A 269 -22.14 -16.65 -11.81
C LYS A 269 -20.97 -15.78 -11.35
N TRP A 270 -21.22 -14.86 -10.42
CA TRP A 270 -20.20 -13.97 -9.86
C TRP A 270 -19.21 -14.69 -8.94
N ALA A 271 -19.39 -15.99 -8.69
CA ALA A 271 -18.33 -16.81 -8.11
C ALA A 271 -17.05 -16.74 -8.96
N LYS A 272 -17.17 -16.70 -10.30
CA LYS A 272 -16.04 -16.80 -11.24
C LYS A 272 -16.08 -15.83 -12.41
N GLU A 273 -17.23 -15.23 -12.71
CA GLU A 273 -17.31 -14.19 -13.73
C GLU A 273 -16.79 -12.86 -13.18
N TRP A 274 -16.00 -12.16 -13.98
CA TRP A 274 -15.56 -10.80 -13.68
C TRP A 274 -16.77 -9.85 -13.62
N ALA A 275 -16.93 -8.96 -12.63
CA ALA A 275 -15.96 -8.54 -11.61
C ALA A 275 -16.15 -9.21 -10.23
N HIS A 276 -16.61 -10.47 -10.19
CA HIS A 276 -16.67 -11.29 -8.98
C HIS A 276 -17.47 -10.68 -7.82
N GLU A 277 -16.89 -10.59 -6.62
CA GLU A 277 -17.50 -10.03 -5.42
C GLU A 277 -17.95 -8.58 -5.61
N GLN A 278 -17.24 -7.81 -6.44
CA GLN A 278 -17.62 -6.45 -6.80
C GLN A 278 -18.94 -6.41 -7.57
N ALA A 279 -19.07 -7.29 -8.57
CA ALA A 279 -20.28 -7.41 -9.37
C ALA A 279 -21.43 -7.98 -8.54
N ALA A 280 -21.17 -8.94 -7.65
CA ALA A 280 -22.16 -9.44 -6.71
C ALA A 280 -22.69 -8.34 -5.79
N PHE A 281 -21.81 -7.48 -5.25
CA PHE A 281 -22.21 -6.34 -4.44
C PHE A 281 -23.11 -5.38 -5.23
N GLY A 282 -22.63 -4.95 -6.40
CA GLY A 282 -23.33 -3.97 -7.23
C GLY A 282 -24.70 -4.44 -7.72
N ASN A 283 -24.83 -5.71 -8.11
CA ASN A 283 -26.06 -6.27 -8.69
C ASN A 283 -27.09 -6.73 -7.65
N TYR A 284 -26.64 -7.15 -6.46
CA TYR A 284 -27.52 -7.76 -5.46
C TYR A 284 -27.45 -7.06 -4.10
N ILE A 285 -26.27 -7.04 -3.47
CA ILE A 285 -26.12 -6.62 -2.07
C ILE A 285 -26.54 -5.15 -1.88
N ARG A 286 -26.11 -4.27 -2.79
CA ARG A 286 -26.48 -2.85 -2.78
C ARG A 286 -28.00 -2.62 -2.75
N TYR A 287 -28.75 -3.49 -3.41
CA TYR A 287 -30.21 -3.37 -3.48
C TYR A 287 -30.92 -4.03 -2.29
N ALA A 288 -30.28 -5.00 -1.66
CA ALA A 288 -30.80 -5.65 -0.45
C ALA A 288 -30.58 -4.80 0.82
N TYR A 289 -29.58 -3.93 0.82
CA TYR A 289 -29.20 -3.05 1.92
C TYR A 289 -29.24 -1.59 1.47
N ASN A 290 -30.44 -1.01 1.42
CA ASN A 290 -30.67 0.29 0.81
C ASN A 290 -31.38 1.29 1.73
N THR A 291 -31.32 1.09 3.05
CA THR A 291 -31.78 2.16 3.94
C THR A 291 -30.88 3.38 3.77
N THR A 292 -31.40 4.57 4.08
CA THR A 292 -30.78 5.86 3.72
C THR A 292 -29.33 6.02 4.19
N ASP A 293 -28.91 5.26 5.20
CA ASP A 293 -27.56 5.33 5.74
C ASP A 293 -26.74 4.05 5.62
N ASP A 294 -27.31 2.92 5.18
CA ASP A 294 -26.61 1.62 5.18
C ASP A 294 -25.30 1.66 4.38
N LEU A 295 -25.35 2.31 3.20
CA LEU A 295 -24.28 2.27 2.23
C LEU A 295 -23.85 3.69 1.87
N ARG A 296 -22.54 3.94 1.89
CA ARG A 296 -21.96 5.23 1.51
C ARG A 296 -21.06 5.09 0.30
N VAL A 297 -21.32 5.93 -0.69
CA VAL A 297 -20.48 6.03 -1.86
C VAL A 297 -19.34 7.00 -1.59
N ILE A 298 -18.11 6.56 -1.84
CA ILE A 298 -16.95 7.43 -1.85
C ILE A 298 -16.74 7.89 -3.31
N PRO A 299 -16.60 9.20 -3.56
CA PRO A 299 -16.35 9.67 -4.93
C PRO A 299 -15.12 8.98 -5.53
N CYS A 300 -15.19 8.55 -6.79
CA CYS A 300 -14.05 7.93 -7.47
C CYS A 300 -12.78 8.81 -7.42
N GLY A 301 -12.97 10.14 -7.51
CA GLY A 301 -11.90 11.13 -7.38
C GLY A 301 -11.20 11.17 -6.02
N ASP A 302 -11.79 10.59 -4.99
CA ASP A 302 -11.29 10.58 -3.62
C ASP A 302 -10.67 9.23 -3.26
N GLY A 303 -11.37 8.14 -3.60
CA GLY A 303 -11.07 6.80 -3.09
C GLY A 303 -10.72 5.73 -4.14
N ASN A 304 -10.69 6.06 -5.43
CA ASN A 304 -10.43 5.08 -6.50
C ASN A 304 -9.64 5.68 -7.67
N GLY A 305 -8.56 6.39 -7.33
CA GLY A 305 -7.79 7.12 -8.33
C GLY A 305 -7.19 6.26 -9.41
N ALA A 306 -7.48 6.62 -10.66
CA ALA A 306 -6.95 6.03 -11.87
C ALA A 306 -6.48 7.14 -12.80
N ALA A 307 -5.62 8.02 -12.28
CA ALA A 307 -5.22 9.26 -12.95
C ALA A 307 -4.60 9.04 -14.34
N TYR A 308 -4.10 7.83 -14.61
CA TYR A 308 -3.57 7.39 -15.91
C TYR A 308 -4.63 7.17 -16.98
N LEU A 309 -5.92 7.01 -16.63
CA LEU A 309 -7.02 6.83 -17.58
C LEU A 309 -7.43 8.13 -18.31
N GLY A 310 -6.76 9.25 -18.02
CA GLY A 310 -6.79 10.46 -18.84
C GLY A 310 -8.02 11.36 -18.69
N ASP A 311 -9.11 10.90 -18.08
CA ASP A 311 -10.33 11.69 -17.87
C ASP A 311 -10.20 12.74 -16.75
N LYS A 312 -9.16 12.62 -15.92
CA LYS A 312 -8.84 13.47 -14.75
C LYS A 312 -9.96 13.58 -13.71
N LYS A 313 -10.98 12.70 -13.76
CA LYS A 313 -12.12 12.72 -12.82
C LYS A 313 -11.86 11.81 -11.63
N CYS A 314 -11.27 10.65 -11.88
CA CYS A 314 -10.85 9.70 -10.86
C CYS A 314 -9.37 9.92 -10.51
N LEU A 315 -9.06 10.97 -9.74
CA LEU A 315 -7.67 11.30 -9.39
C LEU A 315 -7.13 10.54 -8.18
N GLY A 316 -8.01 10.06 -7.29
CA GLY A 316 -7.65 9.38 -6.04
C GLY A 316 -6.89 10.29 -5.08
N ALA A 317 -7.53 11.39 -4.69
CA ALA A 317 -6.93 12.40 -3.83
C ALA A 317 -6.44 11.85 -2.48
N PHE A 318 -7.09 10.80 -1.97
CA PHE A 318 -6.76 10.16 -0.69
C PHE A 318 -6.36 8.71 -0.88
N VAL A 319 -7.09 7.97 -1.72
CA VAL A 319 -6.74 6.60 -2.12
C VAL A 319 -6.68 6.49 -3.64
N SER A 320 -5.58 5.95 -4.16
CA SER A 320 -5.36 5.69 -5.58
C SER A 320 -5.21 4.19 -5.81
N HIS A 321 -5.77 3.68 -6.91
CA HIS A 321 -5.83 2.26 -7.25
C HIS A 321 -5.23 2.01 -8.65
N PHE A 322 -4.11 1.27 -8.72
CA PHE A 322 -3.29 1.15 -9.91
C PHE A 322 -3.44 -0.19 -10.67
N TRP A 323 -4.68 -0.57 -11.01
CA TRP A 323 -5.00 -1.86 -11.67
C TRP A 323 -4.07 -2.23 -12.84
N GLY A 324 -3.80 -1.25 -13.71
CA GLY A 324 -3.01 -1.42 -14.94
C GLY A 324 -1.55 -0.97 -14.83
N HIS A 325 -1.16 -0.32 -13.72
CA HIS A 325 0.17 0.29 -13.56
C HIS A 325 0.72 0.02 -12.16
N LYS A 326 0.67 -1.25 -11.74
CA LYS A 326 1.05 -1.67 -10.39
C LYS A 326 2.40 -1.11 -9.93
N GLY A 327 3.41 -1.02 -10.80
CA GLY A 327 4.73 -0.45 -10.48
C GLY A 327 4.73 0.97 -9.88
N VAL A 328 3.65 1.74 -10.07
CA VAL A 328 3.49 3.09 -9.50
C VAL A 328 3.38 3.06 -7.97
N THR A 329 2.92 1.96 -7.36
CA THR A 329 2.85 1.83 -5.89
C THR A 329 4.22 1.99 -5.24
N VAL A 330 5.29 1.47 -5.87
CA VAL A 330 6.67 1.60 -5.39
C VAL A 330 7.09 3.08 -5.35
N GLU A 331 6.72 3.85 -6.37
CA GLU A 331 7.05 5.27 -6.45
C GLU A 331 6.35 6.08 -5.36
N TYR A 332 5.07 5.79 -5.13
CA TYR A 332 4.29 6.45 -4.08
C TYR A 332 4.76 6.08 -2.68
N LEU A 333 5.14 4.82 -2.43
CA LEU A 333 5.75 4.41 -1.17
C LEU A 333 7.02 5.22 -0.90
N HIS A 334 7.94 5.29 -1.88
CA HIS A 334 9.18 6.06 -1.74
C HIS A 334 8.89 7.55 -1.50
N LYS A 335 7.91 8.12 -2.24
CA LYS A 335 7.48 9.51 -2.03
C LYS A 335 6.92 9.73 -0.62
N MET A 336 6.05 8.84 -0.13
CA MET A 336 5.48 8.91 1.21
C MET A 336 6.58 8.93 2.26
N VAL A 337 7.50 7.96 2.21
CA VAL A 337 8.58 7.87 3.20
C VAL A 337 9.49 9.09 3.11
N ALA A 338 9.85 9.50 1.91
CA ALA A 338 10.60 10.73 1.71
C ALA A 338 9.88 11.97 2.24
N GLN A 339 8.56 12.10 2.13
CA GLN A 339 7.83 13.22 2.72
C GLN A 339 7.98 13.25 4.25
N GLY A 340 7.90 12.11 4.92
CA GLY A 340 8.16 12.02 6.36
C GLY A 340 9.60 12.36 6.75
N LEU A 341 10.55 12.04 5.86
CA LEU A 341 11.98 12.21 6.11
C LEU A 341 12.53 13.60 5.71
N MET A 342 12.09 14.14 4.58
CA MET A 342 12.57 15.40 3.96
C MET A 342 11.84 16.64 4.43
N ARG A 343 10.69 16.53 5.13
CA ARG A 343 10.18 17.71 5.86
C ARG A 343 11.08 18.11 7.04
N ASN A 344 12.11 17.32 7.33
CA ASN A 344 13.14 17.59 8.34
C ASN A 344 14.54 17.89 7.74
N THR A 345 14.78 17.82 6.41
CA THR A 345 16.09 18.14 5.79
C THR A 345 15.97 18.71 4.37
N LYS A 346 16.92 19.56 3.97
CA LYS A 346 16.87 20.34 2.71
C LYS A 346 17.28 19.59 1.43
N ASP A 347 17.43 18.25 1.44
CA ASP A 347 18.15 17.55 0.35
C ASP A 347 17.37 16.40 -0.33
N ASN A 348 17.55 16.27 -1.64
CA ASN A 348 16.79 15.39 -2.57
C ASN A 348 17.30 13.93 -2.62
N HIS A 349 17.91 13.42 -1.56
CA HIS A 349 18.52 12.09 -1.54
C HIS A 349 17.60 11.01 -0.93
N HIS A 350 16.40 10.87 -1.49
CA HIS A 350 15.30 10.00 -1.02
C HIS A 350 15.72 8.57 -0.64
N ASP A 351 16.47 7.88 -1.50
CA ASP A 351 16.86 6.47 -1.29
C ASP A 351 17.91 6.31 -0.18
N ALA A 352 18.79 7.30 0.00
CA ALA A 352 19.80 7.29 1.04
C ALA A 352 19.19 7.50 2.43
N VAL A 353 18.24 8.44 2.54
CA VAL A 353 17.54 8.69 3.81
C VAL A 353 16.65 7.49 4.14
N PHE A 354 15.97 6.89 3.17
CA PHE A 354 15.17 5.69 3.44
C PHE A 354 16.03 4.51 3.93
N ASN A 355 17.13 4.19 3.24
CA ASN A 355 18.01 3.09 3.64
C ASN A 355 18.72 3.33 4.98
N ALA A 356 19.11 4.58 5.29
CA ALA A 356 19.72 4.92 6.58
C ALA A 356 18.76 4.77 7.77
N PHE A 357 17.45 4.84 7.54
CA PHE A 357 16.42 4.78 8.58
C PHE A 357 15.97 3.36 8.88
N VAL A 358 15.94 2.45 7.89
CA VAL A 358 15.47 1.08 8.13
C VAL A 358 16.57 0.08 8.44
N HIS A 359 17.81 0.33 8.00
CA HIS A 359 18.95 -0.56 8.27
C HIS A 359 19.19 -0.83 9.78
N PRO A 360 19.06 0.13 10.71
CA PRO A 360 19.28 -0.12 12.13
C PRO A 360 18.17 -0.93 12.81
N LEU A 361 16.99 -1.02 12.20
CA LEU A 361 15.77 -1.57 12.82
C LEU A 361 15.42 -2.97 12.33
N GLN A 362 16.22 -3.56 11.44
CA GLN A 362 15.97 -4.89 10.87
C GLN A 362 15.84 -6.00 11.93
N GLY A 363 16.52 -5.85 13.07
CA GLY A 363 16.43 -6.78 14.20
C GLY A 363 15.12 -6.68 15.01
N ASN A 364 14.46 -5.52 14.98
CA ASN A 364 13.32 -5.19 15.84
C ASN A 364 11.99 -5.07 15.08
N MET A 365 11.95 -5.46 13.80
CA MET A 365 10.71 -5.49 13.02
C MET A 365 9.69 -6.48 13.61
N ASP A 366 8.44 -6.05 13.72
CA ASP A 366 7.34 -6.92 14.13
C ASP A 366 7.06 -8.02 13.09
N LYS A 367 6.23 -9.00 13.47
CA LYS A 367 5.90 -10.14 12.60
C LYS A 367 5.17 -9.71 11.34
N GLN A 368 4.25 -8.75 11.42
CA GLN A 368 3.47 -8.29 10.28
C GLN A 368 4.37 -7.68 9.21
N LEU A 369 5.30 -6.83 9.63
CA LEU A 369 6.29 -6.23 8.74
C LEU A 369 7.21 -7.31 8.12
N LYS A 370 7.62 -8.31 8.89
CA LYS A 370 8.38 -9.45 8.35
C LYS A 370 7.59 -10.24 7.31
N ASP A 371 6.31 -10.47 7.53
CA ASP A 371 5.44 -11.21 6.61
C ASP A 371 5.20 -10.42 5.30
N ILE A 372 5.05 -9.09 5.35
CA ILE A 372 4.99 -8.23 4.15
C ILE A 372 6.30 -8.33 3.36
N LEU A 373 7.43 -8.23 4.05
CA LEU A 373 8.75 -8.23 3.43
C LEU A 373 9.16 -9.62 2.91
N ALA A 374 8.56 -10.68 3.44
CA ALA A 374 8.70 -12.04 2.92
C ALA A 374 8.05 -12.21 1.54
N ASP A 375 7.03 -11.41 1.21
CA ASP A 375 6.26 -11.48 -0.03
C ASP A 375 6.94 -10.78 -1.23
N LEU A 376 8.22 -10.46 -1.11
CA LEU A 376 9.03 -9.83 -2.16
C LEU A 376 9.47 -10.77 -3.29
N SER A 377 8.85 -11.94 -3.40
CA SER A 377 8.91 -12.78 -4.59
C SER A 377 7.52 -13.01 -5.17
N ASP A 378 7.13 -12.19 -6.14
CA ASP A 378 7.09 -12.71 -7.50
C ASP A 378 6.81 -11.64 -8.55
N THR A 379 7.46 -11.85 -9.69
CA THR A 379 7.10 -11.32 -11.00
C THR A 379 5.75 -11.89 -11.40
N GLU A 380 4.67 -11.11 -11.32
CA GLU A 380 3.46 -11.41 -12.10
C GLU A 380 3.69 -10.95 -13.55
N THR A 381 3.88 -11.94 -14.43
CA THR A 381 3.59 -11.86 -15.87
C THR A 381 2.12 -11.55 -16.11
#